data_AF-A0A927RCI3-F1
#
_entry.id   AF-A0A927RCI3-F1
#
_cell.length_a   1.000
_cell.length_b   1.000
_cell.length_c   1.000
_cell.angle_alpha   90.00
_cell.angle_beta   90.00
_cell.angle_gamma   90.00
#
_symmetry.space_group_name_H-M   'P 1'
#
loop_
_entity.id
_entity.type
_entity.pdbx_description
1 polymer ?
#
loop_
_entity_poly.entity_id
_entity_poly.type
_entity_poly.pdbx_seq_one_letter_code
_entity_poly.pdbx_strand_id
1 'polypeptide(L)'
;MALYQYRAVANGLGTDHPIPDLPFVDDSHIPLDDPAAIEAVSRKKADDMWGRKDVLREEKGWVAFTTDPQRRDLAWCVRWHREHGRSVVLYKNEDVSGIHTVLAWETRGEAQLFRAGGYCWDGTRWYRPSQVWDAAREEYVRRPVPAAVTVSVADLLVDGGDPARGRVLEVGEVEGDESTPERWLDELALWAKRRPGDRPLPQCVVTLAAPELTGDQLVGVPSMAEIAGIAASTLRAYISRGEEEVPLPQATVAGRSVWSRPVVQEWVEQRQRSPEAVIAAVTGTQDHSAQPPGVAELWDNLARSFHYSLWERPQVRKRWALRWRKRDAVRDVAENLAWNVAASLDTIVPTRAVADTIKVAVLNDFASQRESLTEFPGSYVDIQKPVAEMFDWLVRHHPVTATATFNEIVGWAERNLEIPSEVSVHSLSEALKDYGKLDRKAREDFVDRSAPPARNGQPGRASRETRVAKHSLDG
;
A
#
# COMPACT_ATOMS: atom_id res chain seq x y z
N MET A 1 7.65 1.49 -1.14
CA MET A 1 8.18 0.13 -0.84
C MET A 1 8.52 0.08 0.65
N ALA A 2 7.99 -0.89 1.40
CA ALA A 2 8.18 -0.92 2.85
C ALA A 2 9.64 -1.19 3.26
N LEU A 3 10.19 -0.41 4.20
CA LEU A 3 11.55 -0.48 4.81
C LEU A 3 12.02 -1.86 5.31
N TYR A 4 11.13 -2.83 5.34
CA TYR A 4 11.31 -4.09 6.05
C TYR A 4 11.57 -5.27 5.11
N GLN A 5 11.51 -5.05 3.80
CA GLN A 5 12.10 -5.98 2.83
C GLN A 5 13.63 -6.07 3.01
N TYR A 6 14.22 -5.02 3.60
CA TYR A 6 15.64 -4.89 3.88
C TYR A 6 15.96 -5.49 5.25
N ARG A 7 16.91 -6.43 5.29
CA ARG A 7 17.22 -7.16 6.52
C ARG A 7 18.34 -6.46 7.28
N ALA A 8 17.98 -5.88 8.44
CA ALA A 8 18.97 -5.42 9.40
C ALA A 8 19.74 -6.62 9.97
N VAL A 9 21.05 -6.45 10.11
CA VAL A 9 21.99 -7.50 10.50
C VAL A 9 22.50 -7.27 11.92
N ALA A 10 22.75 -6.01 12.31
CA ALA A 10 23.25 -5.68 13.64
C ALA A 10 22.89 -4.24 14.06
N ASN A 11 22.93 -4.00 15.36
CA ASN A 11 22.93 -2.67 15.97
C ASN A 11 24.37 -2.14 16.04
N GLY A 12 24.60 -0.88 15.64
CA GLY A 12 25.84 -0.19 15.98
C GLY A 12 25.86 0.22 17.45
N LEU A 13 27.02 0.23 18.10
CA LEU A 13 27.17 0.71 19.48
C LEU A 13 26.70 2.17 19.68
N GLY A 14 26.84 3.01 18.64
CA GLY A 14 26.42 4.39 18.62
C GLY A 14 24.92 4.62 18.45
N THR A 15 24.11 3.57 18.27
CA THR A 15 22.64 3.70 18.18
C THR A 15 22.05 4.15 19.52
N ASP A 16 21.03 5.01 19.50
CA ASP A 16 20.19 5.33 20.66
C ASP A 16 18.94 4.42 20.73
N HIS A 17 18.64 3.70 19.65
CA HIS A 17 17.38 2.96 19.49
C HIS A 17 17.62 1.52 19.03
N PRO A 18 18.14 0.64 19.91
CA PRO A 18 18.45 -0.74 19.56
C PRO A 18 17.25 -1.47 18.96
N ILE A 19 17.49 -2.24 17.91
CA ILE A 19 16.54 -3.19 17.33
C ILE A 19 16.65 -4.50 18.13
N PRO A 20 15.52 -5.06 18.62
CA PRO A 20 15.54 -6.30 19.37
C PRO A 20 16.08 -7.47 18.54
N ASP A 21 16.65 -8.45 19.23
CA ASP A 21 17.13 -9.71 18.67
C ASP A 21 18.26 -9.60 17.62
N LEU A 22 18.85 -8.41 17.47
CA LEU A 22 20.06 -8.19 16.67
C LEU A 22 21.30 -8.00 17.57
N PRO A 23 22.46 -8.56 17.19
CA PRO A 23 23.71 -8.37 17.92
C PRO A 23 24.16 -6.90 17.90
N PHE A 24 25.03 -6.53 18.84
CA PHE A 24 25.72 -5.24 18.85
C PHE A 24 27.11 -5.34 18.23
N VAL A 25 27.43 -4.41 17.34
CA VAL A 25 28.70 -4.34 16.61
C VAL A 25 29.39 -3.00 16.90
N ASP A 26 30.71 -3.02 17.05
CA ASP A 26 31.50 -1.80 17.16
C ASP A 26 31.44 -0.99 15.85
N ASP A 27 30.98 0.25 15.95
CA ASP A 27 30.85 1.23 14.86
C ASP A 27 31.83 2.40 15.00
N SER A 28 32.83 2.28 15.89
CA SER A 28 33.80 3.34 16.22
C SER A 28 34.66 3.81 15.04
N HIS A 29 34.80 3.01 13.98
CA HIS A 29 35.51 3.38 12.76
C HIS A 29 34.68 4.25 11.80
N ILE A 30 33.38 4.44 12.06
CA ILE A 30 32.48 5.27 11.27
C ILE A 30 32.30 6.64 11.96
N PRO A 31 32.48 7.77 11.26
CA PRO A 31 32.33 9.11 11.85
C PRO A 31 30.85 9.50 11.99
N LEU A 32 30.18 9.01 13.03
CA LEU A 32 28.71 9.09 13.20
C LEU A 32 28.11 10.50 13.38
N ASP A 33 28.93 11.53 13.59
CA ASP A 33 28.46 12.89 13.87
C ASP A 33 28.41 13.80 12.63
N ASP A 34 28.98 13.36 11.50
CA ASP A 34 28.99 14.13 10.25
C ASP A 34 28.53 13.26 9.05
N PRO A 35 27.34 13.52 8.48
CA PRO A 35 26.85 12.76 7.33
C PRO A 35 27.77 12.86 6.11
N ALA A 36 28.53 13.96 5.96
CA ALA A 36 29.52 14.10 4.90
C ALA A 36 30.71 13.16 5.11
N ALA A 37 31.16 13.02 6.36
CA ALA A 37 32.24 12.13 6.71
C ALA A 37 31.81 10.66 6.55
N ILE A 38 30.57 10.31 6.92
CA ILE A 38 30.00 8.97 6.68
C ILE A 38 30.03 8.63 5.19
N GLU A 39 29.48 9.49 4.34
CA GLU A 39 29.51 9.29 2.89
C GLU A 39 30.93 9.13 2.34
N ALA A 40 31.89 9.90 2.86
CA ALA A 40 33.28 9.90 2.41
C ALA A 40 34.07 8.62 2.76
N VAL A 41 33.60 7.81 3.73
CA VAL A 41 34.23 6.54 4.10
C VAL A 41 34.35 5.60 2.90
N SER A 42 33.30 5.49 2.09
CA SER A 42 33.23 4.54 0.97
C SER A 42 33.13 5.18 -0.41
N ARG A 43 32.54 6.38 -0.53
CA ARG A 43 32.19 6.97 -1.83
C ARG A 43 33.43 7.14 -2.72
N LYS A 44 33.41 6.48 -3.88
CA LYS A 44 34.48 6.50 -4.90
C LYS A 44 35.83 5.94 -4.42
N LYS A 45 35.82 5.04 -3.43
CA LYS A 45 37.04 4.36 -2.94
C LYS A 45 37.33 3.06 -3.68
N ALA A 46 36.28 2.36 -4.14
CA ALA A 46 36.36 1.15 -4.98
C ALA A 46 35.02 0.96 -5.74
N ASP A 47 35.01 0.08 -6.74
CA ASP A 47 33.85 -0.13 -7.64
C ASP A 47 32.59 -0.66 -6.91
N ASP A 48 32.77 -1.32 -5.76
CA ASP A 48 31.75 -1.92 -4.90
C ASP A 48 31.46 -1.11 -3.62
N MET A 49 32.01 0.09 -3.51
CA MET A 49 31.92 0.94 -2.32
C MET A 49 31.17 2.23 -2.63
N TRP A 50 30.01 2.39 -2.00
CA TRP A 50 29.15 3.54 -2.22
C TRP A 50 28.71 4.15 -0.91
N GLY A 51 28.41 5.44 -0.96
CA GLY A 51 27.90 6.18 0.18
C GLY A 51 27.03 7.32 -0.33
N ARG A 52 26.08 7.73 0.50
CA ARG A 52 25.17 8.83 0.22
C ARG A 52 24.75 9.47 1.53
N LYS A 53 24.46 10.76 1.45
CA LYS A 53 23.73 11.49 2.49
C LYS A 53 22.56 12.24 1.87
N ASP A 54 21.48 12.35 2.63
CA ASP A 54 20.35 13.23 2.34
C ASP A 54 19.99 13.99 3.64
N VAL A 55 19.72 15.30 3.51
CA VAL A 55 19.15 16.11 4.60
C VAL A 55 17.64 15.94 4.57
N LEU A 56 17.02 15.67 5.71
CA LEU A 56 15.57 15.52 5.81
C LEU A 56 14.90 16.90 5.72
N ARG A 57 13.66 16.92 5.21
CA ARG A 57 12.88 18.17 5.10
C ARG A 57 12.71 18.84 6.48
N GLU A 58 12.58 20.17 6.46
CA GLU A 58 12.32 20.99 7.66
C GLU A 58 13.41 20.92 8.74
N GLU A 59 14.66 20.63 8.37
CA GLU A 59 15.81 20.57 9.29
C GLU A 59 15.65 19.56 10.46
N LYS A 60 14.73 18.59 10.33
CA LYS A 60 14.45 17.59 11.36
C LYS A 60 15.63 16.64 11.62
N GLY A 61 16.54 16.52 10.65
CA GLY A 61 17.73 15.69 10.77
C GLY A 61 18.33 15.30 9.44
N TRP A 62 19.03 14.18 9.41
CA TRP A 62 19.69 13.68 8.22
C TRP A 62 19.73 12.14 8.23
N VAL A 63 19.93 11.57 7.04
CA VAL A 63 20.22 10.15 6.87
C VAL A 63 21.46 10.01 5.98
N ALA A 64 22.32 9.07 6.33
CA ALA A 64 23.51 8.76 5.56
C ALA A 64 23.77 7.25 5.59
N PHE A 65 24.41 6.74 4.54
CA PHE A 65 24.94 5.39 4.57
C PHE A 65 26.32 5.29 3.93
N THR A 66 27.04 4.23 4.28
CA THR A 66 28.35 3.89 3.73
C THR A 66 28.57 2.38 3.75
N THR A 67 29.07 1.81 2.64
CA THR A 67 29.60 0.45 2.60
C THR A 67 30.75 0.30 3.61
N ASP A 68 30.74 -0.78 4.40
CA ASP A 68 31.78 -1.01 5.38
C ASP A 68 33.14 -1.32 4.69
N PRO A 69 34.25 -0.69 5.11
CA PRO A 69 35.54 -0.85 4.45
C PRO A 69 36.16 -2.24 4.66
N GLN A 70 35.80 -2.95 5.73
CA GLN A 70 36.32 -4.28 6.05
C GLN A 70 35.41 -5.40 5.53
N ARG A 71 34.09 -5.17 5.52
CA ARG A 71 33.06 -6.10 5.04
C ARG A 71 32.19 -5.44 3.97
N ARG A 72 32.64 -5.48 2.72
CA ARG A 72 31.97 -4.81 1.59
C ARG A 72 30.61 -5.39 1.21
N ASP A 73 30.29 -6.57 1.73
CA ASP A 73 28.96 -7.17 1.69
C ASP A 73 27.98 -6.52 2.67
N LEU A 74 28.46 -5.66 3.58
CA LEU A 74 27.69 -4.94 4.59
C LEU A 74 27.81 -3.42 4.42
N ALA A 75 26.83 -2.71 4.96
CA ALA A 75 26.81 -1.25 4.94
C ALA A 75 26.12 -0.67 6.18
N TRP A 76 26.68 0.41 6.69
CA TRP A 76 26.14 1.17 7.81
C TRP A 76 25.12 2.18 7.32
N CYS A 77 23.93 2.17 7.92
CA CYS A 77 22.91 3.18 7.73
C CYS A 77 22.73 3.96 9.03
N VAL A 78 22.87 5.27 8.95
CA VAL A 78 22.76 6.19 10.08
C VAL A 78 21.62 7.16 9.81
N ARG A 79 20.67 7.20 10.73
CA ARG A 79 19.62 8.21 10.77
C ARG A 79 19.78 9.03 12.04
N TRP A 80 19.84 10.34 11.91
CA TRP A 80 19.91 11.26 13.04
C TRP A 80 18.70 12.18 13.04
N HIS A 81 18.12 12.39 14.23
CA HIS A 81 17.05 13.34 14.51
C HIS A 81 17.41 14.21 15.70
N ARG A 82 17.15 15.52 15.59
CA ARG A 82 17.54 16.50 16.62
C ARG A 82 16.97 16.18 18.00
N GLU A 83 15.71 15.78 18.07
CA GLU A 83 15.02 15.52 19.34
C GLU A 83 15.08 14.05 19.76
N HIS A 84 15.19 13.14 18.80
CA HIS A 84 15.01 11.71 19.03
C HIS A 84 16.32 10.93 19.02
N GLY A 85 17.44 11.57 18.65
CA GLY A 85 18.75 10.94 18.67
C GLY A 85 19.03 10.20 17.37
N ARG A 86 19.92 9.21 17.41
CA ARG A 86 20.37 8.48 16.23
C ARG A 86 20.00 7.00 16.25
N SER A 87 19.73 6.47 15.07
CA SER A 87 19.72 5.04 14.82
C SER A 87 20.94 4.69 13.96
N VAL A 88 21.76 3.76 14.44
CA VAL A 88 22.91 3.22 13.70
C VAL A 88 22.69 1.73 13.52
N VAL A 89 22.51 1.31 12.27
CA VAL A 89 22.10 -0.06 11.94
C VAL A 89 22.93 -0.57 10.77
N LEU A 90 23.41 -1.80 10.89
CA LEU A 90 24.15 -2.51 9.85
C LEU A 90 23.18 -3.31 8.99
N TYR A 91 23.30 -3.19 7.67
CA TYR A 91 22.50 -3.90 6.67
C TYR A 91 23.39 -4.67 5.70
N LYS A 92 22.81 -5.58 4.92
CA LYS A 92 23.44 -6.06 3.69
C LYS A 92 23.64 -4.89 2.73
N ASN A 93 24.77 -4.84 2.04
CA ASN A 93 25.11 -3.72 1.14
C ASN A 93 24.11 -3.61 -0.03
N GLU A 94 23.52 -4.71 -0.48
CA GLU A 94 22.45 -4.72 -1.50
C GLU A 94 21.15 -4.03 -1.04
N ASP A 95 20.89 -4.01 0.26
CA ASP A 95 19.67 -3.47 0.87
C ASP A 95 19.80 -1.97 1.23
N VAL A 96 21.03 -1.47 1.41
CA VAL A 96 21.27 -0.18 2.08
C VAL A 96 20.77 1.03 1.29
N SER A 97 20.80 0.96 -0.04
CA SER A 97 20.25 2.03 -0.89
C SER A 97 18.73 2.12 -0.80
N GLY A 98 18.10 0.95 -0.68
CA GLY A 98 16.66 0.82 -0.49
C GLY A 98 16.22 1.42 0.83
N ILE A 99 16.83 0.99 1.95
CA ILE A 99 16.51 1.52 3.29
C ILE A 99 16.73 3.04 3.36
N HIS A 100 17.83 3.55 2.80
CA HIS A 100 18.11 4.98 2.76
C HIS A 100 17.02 5.75 2.01
N THR A 101 16.55 5.24 0.87
CA THR A 101 15.49 5.88 0.08
C THR A 101 14.20 6.01 0.87
N VAL A 102 13.79 4.96 1.59
CA VAL A 102 12.54 5.02 2.35
C VAL A 102 12.68 5.92 3.59
N LEU A 103 13.82 5.89 4.29
CA LEU A 103 14.09 6.79 5.42
C LEU A 103 14.14 8.27 4.99
N ALA A 104 14.70 8.57 3.83
CA ALA A 104 14.81 9.94 3.32
C ALA A 104 13.50 10.47 2.70
N TRP A 105 12.82 9.66 1.89
CA TRP A 105 11.80 10.14 0.95
C TRP A 105 10.40 9.61 1.22
N GLU A 106 10.23 8.29 1.37
CA GLU A 106 8.89 7.70 1.48
C GLU A 106 8.20 8.03 2.81
N THR A 107 8.98 8.18 3.88
CA THR A 107 8.45 8.61 5.18
C THR A 107 8.23 10.12 5.25
N ARG A 108 8.56 10.86 4.18
CA ARG A 108 8.71 12.33 4.17
C ARG A 108 9.57 12.85 5.34
N GLY A 109 10.47 12.00 5.86
CA GLY A 109 11.32 12.29 7.02
C GLY A 109 10.65 12.16 8.39
N GLU A 110 9.37 11.76 8.47
CA GLU A 110 8.62 11.73 9.74
C GLU A 110 8.91 10.50 10.59
N ALA A 111 9.03 9.31 9.97
CA ALA A 111 9.25 8.09 10.73
C ALA A 111 10.71 7.99 11.17
N GLN A 112 10.92 7.90 12.48
CA GLN A 112 12.24 7.89 13.11
C GLN A 112 12.84 6.50 13.19
N LEU A 113 12.01 5.49 13.42
CA LEU A 113 12.46 4.11 13.58
C LEU A 113 11.39 3.13 13.12
N PHE A 114 11.88 1.92 12.86
CA PHE A 114 11.17 0.84 12.19
C PHE A 114 11.35 -0.43 13.04
N ARG A 115 10.28 -1.19 13.29
CA ARG A 115 10.27 -2.42 14.11
C ARG A 115 9.58 -3.60 13.42
N ALA A 116 9.78 -4.78 14.02
CA ALA A 116 9.33 -6.07 13.49
C ALA A 116 7.93 -6.01 12.87
N GLY A 117 7.77 -6.68 11.73
CA GLY A 117 6.53 -6.75 10.99
C GLY A 117 6.08 -5.45 10.32
N GLY A 118 6.82 -4.35 10.47
CA GLY A 118 6.60 -3.17 9.67
C GLY A 118 6.21 -1.89 10.42
N TYR A 119 6.22 -1.94 11.75
CA TYR A 119 5.72 -0.87 12.63
C TYR A 119 6.69 0.30 12.73
N CYS A 120 6.23 1.52 12.46
CA CYS A 120 7.08 2.71 12.54
C CYS A 120 6.65 3.66 13.65
N TRP A 121 7.62 4.40 14.19
CA TRP A 121 7.40 5.43 15.20
C TRP A 121 7.87 6.77 14.66
N ASP A 122 7.06 7.82 14.82
CA ASP A 122 7.37 9.17 14.32
C ASP A 122 8.04 10.07 15.37
N GLY A 123 8.29 9.56 16.58
CA GLY A 123 8.74 10.36 17.72
C GLY A 123 7.67 10.55 18.79
N THR A 124 6.39 10.38 18.43
CA THR A 124 5.23 10.58 19.31
C THR A 124 4.31 9.36 19.33
N ARG A 125 4.04 8.75 18.17
CA ARG A 125 3.06 7.68 18.00
C ARG A 125 3.62 6.54 17.16
N TRP A 126 3.07 5.35 17.40
CA TRP A 126 3.32 4.17 16.58
C TRP A 126 2.27 4.06 15.49
N TYR A 127 2.71 3.62 14.32
CA TYR A 127 1.90 3.37 13.15
C TYR A 127 2.10 1.94 12.67
N ARG A 128 1.03 1.36 12.15
CA ARG A 128 1.06 0.07 11.47
C ARG A 128 1.91 0.13 10.20
N PRO A 129 2.33 -1.03 9.68
CA PRO A 129 2.96 -1.10 8.37
C PRO A 129 2.11 -0.41 7.31
N SER A 130 2.74 0.38 6.46
CA SER A 130 2.06 1.02 5.33
C SER A 130 1.61 -0.03 4.31
N GLN A 131 0.33 -0.41 4.36
CA GLN A 131 -0.27 -1.41 3.47
C GLN A 131 -1.24 -0.80 2.46
N VAL A 132 -1.95 0.26 2.83
CA VAL A 132 -3.04 0.83 2.03
C VAL A 132 -2.55 2.08 1.29
N TRP A 133 -2.63 2.07 -0.04
CA TRP A 133 -2.30 3.22 -0.88
C TRP A 133 -3.53 4.11 -1.11
N ASP A 134 -3.42 5.39 -0.79
CA ASP A 134 -4.41 6.41 -1.14
C ASP A 134 -4.00 7.06 -2.46
N ALA A 135 -4.60 6.60 -3.57
CA ALA A 135 -4.28 7.09 -4.90
C ALA A 135 -4.70 8.56 -5.12
N ALA A 136 -5.71 9.06 -4.41
CA ALA A 136 -6.10 10.46 -4.51
C ALA A 136 -5.04 11.39 -3.91
N ARG A 137 -4.39 10.96 -2.81
CA ARG A 137 -3.37 11.75 -2.11
C ARG A 137 -1.93 11.36 -2.44
N GLU A 138 -1.75 10.31 -3.22
CA GLU A 138 -0.45 9.75 -3.61
C GLU A 138 0.42 9.44 -2.39
N GLU A 139 -0.18 8.84 -1.35
CA GLU A 139 0.53 8.45 -0.13
C GLU A 139 -0.04 7.16 0.47
N TYR A 140 0.78 6.43 1.22
CA TYR A 140 0.27 5.33 2.03
C TYR A 140 -0.44 5.86 3.27
N VAL A 141 -1.60 5.30 3.58
CA VAL A 141 -2.36 5.64 4.77
C VAL A 141 -1.57 5.21 6.01
N ARG A 142 -1.34 6.16 6.91
CA ARG A 142 -0.74 5.90 8.22
C ARG A 142 -1.80 5.70 9.26
N ARG A 143 -1.99 4.44 9.68
CA ARG A 143 -2.93 4.09 10.74
C ARG A 143 -2.21 3.96 12.08
N PRO A 144 -2.57 4.77 13.09
CA PRO A 144 -1.93 4.68 14.39
C PRO A 144 -2.28 3.35 15.06
N VAL A 145 -1.36 2.83 15.85
CA VAL A 145 -1.56 1.63 16.65
C VAL A 145 -2.32 1.98 17.93
N PRO A 146 -3.56 1.51 18.12
CA PRO A 146 -4.34 1.86 19.30
C PRO A 146 -3.68 1.32 20.58
N ALA A 147 -3.60 2.17 21.61
CA ALA A 147 -3.03 1.83 22.91
C ALA A 147 -1.60 1.24 22.83
N ALA A 148 -0.81 1.62 21.82
CA ALA A 148 0.60 1.27 21.78
C ALA A 148 1.36 1.96 22.93
N VAL A 149 2.17 1.16 23.62
CA VAL A 149 3.13 1.59 24.63
C VAL A 149 4.52 1.40 24.04
N THR A 150 5.31 2.47 24.07
CA THR A 150 6.73 2.39 23.71
C THR A 150 7.49 1.65 24.80
N VAL A 151 8.21 0.60 24.41
CA VAL A 151 9.11 -0.15 25.30
C VAL A 151 10.52 0.40 25.13
N SER A 152 11.05 0.99 26.19
CA SER A 152 12.38 1.56 26.23
C SER A 152 13.42 0.54 26.71
N VAL A 153 14.70 0.89 26.58
CA VAL A 153 15.80 0.13 27.19
C VAL A 153 15.61 0.04 28.70
N ALA A 154 15.23 1.14 29.34
CA ALA A 154 15.04 1.16 30.78
C ALA A 154 14.03 0.10 31.22
N ASP A 155 12.89 -0.01 30.51
CA ASP A 155 11.83 -0.98 30.81
C ASP A 155 12.34 -2.43 30.72
N LEU A 156 13.17 -2.73 29.72
CA LEU A 156 13.72 -4.08 29.52
C LEU A 156 14.80 -4.46 30.53
N LEU A 157 15.56 -3.47 31.01
CA LEU A 157 16.64 -3.69 31.98
C LEU A 157 16.17 -3.60 33.45
N VAL A 158 14.90 -3.27 33.73
CA VAL A 158 14.36 -3.29 35.10
C VAL A 158 14.47 -4.69 35.70
N ASP A 159 14.15 -5.71 34.91
CA ASP A 159 13.99 -7.09 35.38
C ASP A 159 15.19 -8.00 35.07
N GLY A 160 16.27 -7.48 34.45
CA GLY A 160 17.46 -8.30 34.19
C GLY A 160 18.47 -7.75 33.18
N GLY A 161 19.45 -8.61 32.88
CA GLY A 161 20.62 -8.33 32.03
C GLY A 161 21.91 -8.23 32.85
N ASP A 162 22.89 -9.07 32.53
CA ASP A 162 24.23 -9.01 33.12
C ASP A 162 25.25 -8.49 32.08
N PRO A 163 25.72 -7.23 32.21
CA PRO A 163 26.68 -6.67 31.26
C PRO A 163 28.01 -7.43 31.25
N ALA A 164 28.36 -8.20 32.29
CA ALA A 164 29.57 -9.02 32.29
C ALA A 164 29.45 -10.27 31.39
N ARG A 165 28.22 -10.65 31.04
CA ARG A 165 27.91 -11.80 30.17
C ARG A 165 27.56 -11.39 28.74
N GLY A 166 27.39 -10.09 28.49
CA GLY A 166 27.16 -9.54 27.16
C GLY A 166 28.41 -9.61 26.29
N ARG A 167 28.19 -9.55 24.97
CA ARG A 167 29.24 -9.49 23.94
C ARG A 167 28.94 -8.33 22.99
N VAL A 168 30.00 -7.69 22.52
CA VAL A 168 29.98 -6.80 21.35
C VAL A 168 30.86 -7.45 20.31
N LEU A 169 30.38 -7.49 19.07
CA LEU A 169 31.07 -8.07 17.94
C LEU A 169 31.90 -7.02 17.19
N GLU A 170 32.98 -7.46 16.57
CA GLU A 170 33.61 -6.72 15.48
C GLU A 170 32.82 -6.93 14.18
N VAL A 171 32.87 -5.99 13.25
CA VAL A 171 32.13 -6.11 11.97
C VAL A 171 32.52 -7.38 11.18
N GLY A 172 33.78 -7.82 11.31
CA GLY A 172 34.28 -9.06 10.71
C GLY A 172 33.66 -10.33 11.29
N GLU A 173 33.17 -10.30 12.53
CA GLU A 173 32.56 -11.44 13.23
C GLU A 173 31.07 -11.63 12.91
N VAL A 174 30.47 -10.70 12.16
CA VAL A 174 29.05 -10.75 11.81
C VAL A 174 28.81 -11.84 10.77
N GLU A 175 28.18 -12.93 11.19
CA GLU A 175 27.72 -14.01 10.31
C GLU A 175 26.37 -13.66 9.68
N GLY A 176 26.24 -13.86 8.37
CA GLY A 176 25.02 -13.54 7.64
C GLY A 176 23.86 -14.45 8.03
N ASP A 177 22.72 -13.84 8.36
CA ASP A 177 21.38 -14.42 8.48
C ASP A 177 21.01 -15.31 9.69
N GLU A 178 21.89 -15.66 10.63
CA GLU A 178 21.55 -16.68 11.66
C GLU A 178 21.81 -16.35 13.14
N SER A 179 22.54 -15.31 13.52
CA SER A 179 22.88 -15.10 14.94
C SER A 179 21.84 -14.24 15.68
N THR A 180 20.67 -14.80 16.00
CA THR A 180 19.85 -14.21 17.09
C THR A 180 20.61 -14.42 18.40
N PRO A 181 20.97 -13.37 19.14
CA PRO A 181 21.76 -13.56 20.35
C PRO A 181 20.97 -14.35 21.40
N GLU A 182 21.51 -15.49 21.86
CA GLU A 182 20.88 -16.30 22.93
C GLU A 182 20.71 -15.50 24.23
N ARG A 183 21.47 -14.42 24.41
CA ARG A 183 21.51 -13.58 25.61
C ARG A 183 21.37 -12.09 25.28
N TRP A 184 20.44 -11.76 24.39
CA TRP A 184 20.26 -10.39 23.92
C TRP A 184 20.11 -9.35 25.05
N LEU A 185 19.47 -9.69 26.18
CA LEU A 185 19.38 -8.79 27.35
C LEU A 185 20.73 -8.52 28.03
N ASP A 186 21.64 -9.50 28.09
CA ASP A 186 23.00 -9.30 28.62
C ASP A 186 23.82 -8.39 27.68
N GLU A 187 23.64 -8.56 26.36
CA GLU A 187 24.25 -7.69 25.34
C GLU A 187 23.70 -6.27 25.38
N LEU A 188 22.38 -6.11 25.55
CA LEU A 188 21.73 -4.82 25.73
C LEU A 188 22.25 -4.10 27.00
N ALA A 189 22.43 -4.84 28.10
CA ALA A 189 23.00 -4.31 29.33
C ALA A 189 24.45 -3.85 29.12
N LEU A 190 25.25 -4.61 28.36
CA LEU A 190 26.61 -4.22 27.99
C LEU A 190 26.63 -2.98 27.09
N TRP A 191 25.75 -2.92 26.09
CA TRP A 191 25.57 -1.74 25.24
C TRP A 191 25.22 -0.52 26.08
N ALA A 192 24.26 -0.63 27.01
CA ALA A 192 23.84 0.47 27.87
C ALA A 192 24.99 1.07 28.69
N LYS A 193 25.99 0.24 29.04
CA LYS A 193 27.22 0.64 29.75
C LYS A 193 28.29 1.24 28.82
N ARG A 194 28.36 0.81 27.55
CA ARG A 194 29.44 1.16 26.62
C ARG A 194 29.07 2.23 25.59
N ARG A 195 27.77 2.50 25.37
CA ARG A 195 27.32 3.41 24.33
C ARG A 195 27.94 4.81 24.50
N PRO A 196 28.33 5.47 23.41
CA PRO A 196 28.92 6.81 23.46
C PRO A 196 27.88 7.91 23.70
N GLY A 197 26.58 7.63 23.53
CA GLY A 197 25.49 8.60 23.66
C GLY A 197 25.11 8.91 25.12
N ASP A 198 24.68 10.14 25.37
CA ASP A 198 24.22 10.64 26.67
C ASP A 198 22.70 10.51 26.86
N ARG A 199 21.95 10.15 25.81
CA ARG A 199 20.48 10.04 25.83
C ARG A 199 20.00 9.16 26.97
N PRO A 200 19.07 9.57 27.85
CA PRO A 200 18.63 8.72 28.96
C PRO A 200 18.04 7.37 28.47
N LEU A 201 18.29 6.27 29.19
CA LEU A 201 17.77 4.94 28.84
C LEU A 201 16.24 4.88 28.67
N PRO A 202 15.42 5.60 29.45
CA PRO A 202 13.97 5.67 29.22
C PRO A 202 13.57 6.32 27.88
N GLN A 203 14.48 7.05 27.24
CA GLN A 203 14.27 7.68 25.93
C GLN A 203 14.92 6.88 24.78
N CYS A 204 15.55 5.75 25.10
CA CYS A 204 16.13 4.83 24.12
C CYS A 204 15.06 3.79 23.75
N VAL A 205 14.44 3.94 22.58
CA VAL A 205 13.29 3.12 22.17
C VAL A 205 13.75 1.78 21.60
N VAL A 206 13.25 0.67 22.16
CA VAL A 206 13.57 -0.69 21.67
C VAL A 206 12.44 -1.27 20.85
N THR A 207 11.20 -1.21 21.31
CA THR A 207 10.07 -1.79 20.56
C THR A 207 8.75 -1.18 21.02
N LEU A 208 7.64 -1.75 20.61
CA LEU A 208 6.30 -1.42 21.10
C LEU A 208 5.62 -2.65 21.71
N ALA A 209 4.76 -2.39 22.68
CA ALA A 209 3.73 -3.33 23.14
C ALA A 209 2.37 -2.75 22.75
N ALA A 210 1.48 -3.57 22.18
CA ALA A 210 0.13 -3.13 21.83
C ALA A 210 -0.84 -4.31 21.90
N PRO A 211 -2.13 -4.08 22.18
CA PRO A 211 -3.14 -5.15 22.18
C PRO A 211 -3.17 -5.96 20.88
N GLU A 212 -2.92 -5.34 19.74
CA GLU A 212 -2.92 -6.04 18.44
C GLU A 212 -1.68 -6.92 18.18
N LEU A 213 -0.70 -6.89 19.09
CA LEU A 213 0.53 -7.70 19.04
C LEU A 213 0.55 -8.79 20.10
N THR A 214 -0.52 -8.93 20.91
CA THR A 214 -0.61 -10.02 21.89
C THR A 214 -0.87 -11.35 21.18
N GLY A 215 -0.34 -12.45 21.75
CA GLY A 215 -0.36 -13.76 21.09
C GLY A 215 -1.75 -14.27 20.70
N ASP A 216 -2.81 -13.88 21.41
CA ASP A 216 -4.21 -14.21 21.11
C ASP A 216 -4.81 -13.41 19.95
N GLN A 217 -4.21 -12.26 19.60
CA GLN A 217 -4.63 -11.42 18.47
C GLN A 217 -3.84 -11.71 17.19
N LEU A 218 -2.75 -12.45 17.30
CA LEU A 218 -1.94 -12.87 16.16
C LEU A 218 -2.60 -14.04 15.41
N VAL A 219 -2.57 -13.97 14.08
CA VAL A 219 -3.15 -14.96 13.17
C VAL A 219 -2.07 -15.64 12.35
N GLY A 220 -2.17 -16.96 12.19
CA GLY A 220 -1.30 -17.70 11.28
C GLY A 220 -1.84 -17.76 9.84
N VAL A 221 -1.11 -18.43 8.96
CA VAL A 221 -1.45 -18.60 7.53
C VAL A 221 -2.90 -19.04 7.29
N PRO A 222 -3.48 -20.04 7.99
CA PRO A 222 -4.85 -20.47 7.72
C PRO A 222 -5.88 -19.34 7.94
N SER A 223 -5.80 -18.65 9.07
CA SER A 223 -6.71 -17.56 9.41
C SER A 223 -6.47 -16.32 8.56
N MET A 224 -5.21 -16.02 8.20
CA MET A 224 -4.91 -14.94 7.26
C MET A 224 -5.53 -15.19 5.89
N ALA A 225 -5.44 -16.43 5.38
CA ALA A 225 -6.04 -16.82 4.10
C ALA A 225 -7.58 -16.74 4.15
N GLU A 226 -8.19 -17.17 5.26
CA GLU A 226 -9.63 -17.04 5.50
C GLU A 226 -10.10 -15.57 5.48
N ILE A 227 -9.39 -14.67 6.19
CA ILE A 227 -9.70 -13.23 6.20
C ILE A 227 -9.60 -12.65 4.78
N ALA A 228 -8.64 -13.12 3.98
CA ALA A 228 -8.45 -12.69 2.61
C ALA A 228 -9.38 -13.37 1.59
N GLY A 229 -10.20 -14.35 1.99
CA GLY A 229 -11.07 -15.08 1.08
C GLY A 229 -10.33 -15.94 0.04
N ILE A 230 -9.11 -16.39 0.35
CA ILE A 230 -8.28 -17.22 -0.53
C ILE A 230 -7.92 -18.56 0.11
N ALA A 231 -7.47 -19.52 -0.69
CA ALA A 231 -6.96 -20.78 -0.15
C ALA A 231 -5.61 -20.56 0.55
N ALA A 232 -5.36 -21.29 1.65
CA ALA A 232 -4.10 -21.23 2.37
C ALA A 232 -2.89 -21.68 1.51
N SER A 233 -3.10 -22.54 0.51
CA SER A 233 -2.06 -22.89 -0.47
C SER A 233 -1.68 -21.71 -1.37
N THR A 234 -2.66 -20.90 -1.78
CA THR A 234 -2.43 -19.68 -2.56
C THR A 234 -1.66 -18.65 -1.75
N LEU A 235 -2.02 -18.42 -0.48
CA LEU A 235 -1.27 -17.51 0.40
C LEU A 235 0.19 -17.95 0.57
N ARG A 236 0.45 -19.26 0.75
CA ARG A 236 1.83 -19.78 0.82
C ARG A 236 2.61 -19.55 -0.47
N ALA A 237 1.95 -19.70 -1.63
CA ALA A 237 2.58 -19.43 -2.91
C ALA A 237 2.98 -17.94 -3.03
N TYR A 238 2.09 -17.02 -2.64
CA TYR A 238 2.40 -15.59 -2.62
C TYR A 238 3.59 -15.27 -1.72
N ILE A 239 3.59 -15.80 -0.48
CA ILE A 239 4.71 -15.64 0.46
C ILE A 239 6.01 -16.19 -0.14
N SER A 240 6.00 -17.39 -0.73
CA SER A 240 7.23 -18.00 -1.28
C SER A 240 7.79 -17.27 -2.50
N ARG A 241 6.94 -16.58 -3.26
CA ARG A 241 7.31 -15.90 -4.50
C ARG A 241 7.56 -14.39 -4.32
N GLY A 242 7.25 -13.85 -3.13
CA GLY A 242 7.27 -12.40 -2.92
C GLY A 242 6.20 -11.67 -3.76
N GLU A 243 5.10 -12.34 -4.10
CA GLU A 243 4.01 -11.77 -4.90
C GLU A 243 2.96 -11.10 -3.99
N GLU A 244 2.11 -10.25 -4.59
CA GLU A 244 0.90 -9.71 -3.95
C GLU A 244 1.14 -8.87 -2.68
N GLU A 245 2.36 -8.37 -2.52
CA GLU A 245 2.78 -7.48 -1.43
C GLU A 245 2.35 -7.97 -0.04
N VAL A 246 2.42 -9.29 0.20
CA VAL A 246 2.03 -9.88 1.49
C VAL A 246 2.84 -9.21 2.61
N PRO A 247 2.19 -8.69 3.68
CA PRO A 247 2.90 -8.05 4.78
C PRO A 247 3.85 -9.03 5.46
N LEU A 248 4.92 -8.49 6.04
CA LEU A 248 5.83 -9.29 6.85
C LEU A 248 5.16 -9.75 8.14
N PRO A 249 5.57 -10.92 8.66
CA PRO A 249 5.09 -11.37 9.95
C PRO A 249 5.56 -10.44 11.06
N GLN A 250 4.68 -10.23 12.05
CA GLN A 250 5.01 -9.49 13.27
C GLN A 250 5.81 -10.34 14.25
N ALA A 251 5.69 -11.67 14.16
CA ALA A 251 6.48 -12.61 14.95
C ALA A 251 6.59 -13.98 14.27
N THR A 252 7.51 -14.80 14.78
CA THR A 252 7.59 -16.23 14.46
C THR A 252 7.38 -17.02 15.74
N VAL A 253 6.29 -17.78 15.82
CA VAL A 253 5.93 -18.60 16.99
C VAL A 253 6.09 -20.07 16.63
N ALA A 254 6.99 -20.78 17.33
CA ALA A 254 7.31 -22.19 17.05
C ALA A 254 7.62 -22.45 15.56
N GLY A 255 8.42 -21.57 14.95
CA GLY A 255 8.81 -21.65 13.53
C GLY A 255 7.71 -21.26 12.53
N ARG A 256 6.58 -20.71 13.00
CA ARG A 256 5.46 -20.29 12.14
C ARG A 256 5.31 -18.77 12.16
N SER A 257 5.32 -18.18 10.97
CA SER A 257 4.98 -16.77 10.77
C SER A 257 3.56 -16.46 11.25
N VAL A 258 3.43 -15.40 12.03
CA VAL A 258 2.15 -14.90 12.53
C VAL A 258 2.04 -13.39 12.32
N TRP A 259 0.82 -12.94 12.06
CA TRP A 259 0.50 -11.55 11.72
C TRP A 259 -0.51 -10.96 12.67
N SER A 260 -0.42 -9.65 12.88
CA SER A 260 -1.46 -8.89 13.56
C SER A 260 -2.73 -8.85 12.70
N ARG A 261 -3.88 -9.18 13.29
CA ARG A 261 -5.17 -9.20 12.56
C ARG A 261 -5.48 -7.86 11.87
N PRO A 262 -5.31 -6.68 12.49
CA PRO A 262 -5.46 -5.40 11.79
C PRO A 262 -4.55 -5.21 10.57
N VAL A 263 -3.29 -5.67 10.63
CA VAL A 263 -2.36 -5.59 9.49
C VAL A 263 -2.85 -6.46 8.34
N VAL A 264 -3.36 -7.66 8.64
CA VAL A 264 -3.99 -8.54 7.62
C VAL A 264 -5.21 -7.86 7.01
N GLN A 265 -6.07 -7.25 7.82
CA GLN A 265 -7.26 -6.54 7.32
C GLN A 265 -6.89 -5.38 6.38
N GLU A 266 -5.82 -4.65 6.70
CA GLU A 266 -5.30 -3.57 5.85
C GLU A 266 -4.75 -4.08 4.52
N TRP A 267 -4.01 -5.20 4.53
CA TRP A 267 -3.57 -5.85 3.31
C TRP A 267 -4.75 -6.33 2.45
N VAL A 268 -5.78 -6.92 3.07
CA VAL A 268 -7.01 -7.32 2.35
C VAL A 268 -7.74 -6.11 1.77
N GLU A 269 -7.78 -5.00 2.51
CA GLU A 269 -8.35 -3.75 2.02
C GLU A 269 -7.61 -3.27 0.76
N GLN A 270 -6.27 -3.30 0.75
CA GLN A 270 -5.48 -2.96 -0.44
C GLN A 270 -5.75 -3.90 -1.62
N ARG A 271 -5.84 -5.22 -1.37
CA ARG A 271 -6.19 -6.20 -2.41
C ARG A 271 -7.56 -5.93 -3.03
N GLN A 272 -8.54 -5.52 -2.23
CA GLN A 272 -9.88 -5.19 -2.73
C GLN A 272 -9.88 -3.96 -3.64
N ARG A 273 -8.82 -3.15 -3.61
CA ARG A 273 -8.61 -2.00 -4.50
C ARG A 273 -7.73 -2.30 -5.71
N SER A 274 -7.30 -3.55 -5.91
CA SER A 274 -6.51 -3.93 -7.08
C SER A 274 -7.32 -3.76 -8.37
N PRO A 275 -6.66 -3.58 -9.54
CA PRO A 275 -7.34 -3.52 -10.83
C PRO A 275 -8.29 -4.71 -11.06
N GLU A 276 -7.86 -5.92 -10.70
CA GLU A 276 -8.64 -7.16 -10.84
C GLU A 276 -9.87 -7.13 -9.94
N ALA A 277 -9.72 -6.67 -8.69
CA ALA A 277 -10.84 -6.53 -7.77
C ALA A 277 -11.83 -5.47 -8.28
N VAL A 278 -11.37 -4.32 -8.77
CA VAL A 278 -12.26 -3.30 -9.34
C VAL A 278 -13.02 -3.85 -10.56
N ILE A 279 -12.35 -4.57 -11.47
CA ILE A 279 -13.03 -5.23 -12.59
C ILE A 279 -14.11 -6.18 -12.06
N ALA A 280 -13.76 -7.06 -11.12
CA ALA A 280 -14.68 -8.03 -10.53
C ALA A 280 -15.91 -7.39 -9.90
N ALA A 281 -15.75 -6.22 -9.27
CA ALA A 281 -16.84 -5.43 -8.68
C ALA A 281 -17.89 -5.01 -9.72
N VAL A 282 -17.42 -4.58 -10.89
CA VAL A 282 -18.26 -4.04 -11.96
C VAL A 282 -18.88 -5.14 -12.81
N THR A 283 -18.20 -6.26 -13.02
CA THR A 283 -18.72 -7.43 -13.76
C THR A 283 -19.87 -8.16 -13.05
N GLY A 284 -19.92 -8.14 -11.72
CA GLY A 284 -20.87 -8.95 -10.95
C GLY A 284 -20.64 -10.47 -11.10
N THR A 285 -21.48 -11.27 -10.43
CA THR A 285 -21.45 -12.75 -10.45
C THR A 285 -22.32 -13.37 -11.55
N GLN A 286 -22.79 -12.59 -12.53
CA GLN A 286 -23.67 -13.12 -13.57
C GLN A 286 -22.89 -13.85 -14.66
N ASP A 287 -23.32 -15.09 -14.86
CA ASP A 287 -22.81 -16.09 -15.77
C ASP A 287 -22.67 -15.55 -17.21
N HIS A 288 -21.59 -16.00 -17.87
CA HIS A 288 -21.30 -15.97 -19.31
C HIS A 288 -20.34 -14.93 -19.90
N SER A 289 -19.86 -13.91 -19.18
CA SER A 289 -18.68 -13.18 -19.65
C SER A 289 -17.84 -12.63 -18.50
N ALA A 290 -16.54 -12.95 -18.47
CA ALA A 290 -15.55 -12.33 -17.59
C ALA A 290 -15.26 -10.86 -18.00
N GLN A 291 -16.23 -10.17 -18.61
CA GLN A 291 -16.08 -8.91 -19.29
C GLN A 291 -16.96 -7.84 -18.66
N PRO A 292 -16.48 -6.59 -18.50
CA PRO A 292 -17.28 -5.50 -17.97
C PRO A 292 -18.64 -5.36 -18.67
N PRO A 293 -19.71 -4.98 -17.95
CA PRO A 293 -21.08 -4.97 -18.47
C PRO A 293 -21.27 -4.04 -19.67
N GLY A 294 -20.47 -2.99 -19.80
CA GLY A 294 -20.47 -2.14 -20.99
C GLY A 294 -19.93 -2.86 -22.23
N VAL A 295 -18.85 -3.63 -22.06
CA VAL A 295 -18.24 -4.44 -23.14
C VAL A 295 -19.21 -5.53 -23.59
N ALA A 296 -19.87 -6.22 -22.65
CA ALA A 296 -20.89 -7.23 -22.96
C ALA A 296 -22.09 -6.62 -23.70
N GLU A 297 -22.62 -5.48 -23.23
CA GLU A 297 -23.73 -4.78 -23.90
C GLU A 297 -23.33 -4.33 -25.32
N LEU A 298 -22.12 -3.79 -25.49
CA LEU A 298 -21.60 -3.39 -26.79
C LEU A 298 -21.47 -4.59 -27.73
N TRP A 299 -20.94 -5.71 -27.23
CA TRP A 299 -20.81 -6.94 -27.99
C TRP A 299 -22.17 -7.44 -28.49
N ASP A 300 -23.16 -7.55 -27.61
CA ASP A 300 -24.52 -7.98 -27.96
C ASP A 300 -25.19 -7.06 -28.97
N ASN A 301 -25.02 -5.74 -28.80
CA ASN A 301 -25.56 -4.73 -29.71
C ASN A 301 -24.95 -4.85 -31.11
N LEU A 302 -23.62 -4.98 -31.19
CA LEU A 302 -22.91 -5.13 -32.46
C LEU A 302 -23.20 -6.48 -33.12
N ALA A 303 -23.28 -7.57 -32.35
CA ALA A 303 -23.60 -8.90 -32.87
C ALA A 303 -24.98 -8.90 -33.53
N ARG A 304 -25.98 -8.30 -32.87
CA ARG A 304 -27.33 -8.12 -33.45
C ARG A 304 -27.31 -7.27 -34.72
N SER A 305 -26.58 -6.15 -34.71
CA SER A 305 -26.47 -5.24 -35.86
C SER A 305 -25.79 -5.88 -37.06
N PHE A 306 -24.68 -6.60 -36.83
CA PHE A 306 -23.94 -7.33 -37.86
C PHE A 306 -24.76 -8.50 -38.38
N HIS A 307 -25.41 -9.29 -37.52
CA HIS A 307 -26.29 -10.38 -37.97
C HIS A 307 -27.43 -9.83 -38.84
N TYR A 308 -28.10 -8.75 -38.42
CA TYR A 308 -29.13 -8.10 -39.23
C TYR A 308 -28.58 -7.67 -40.61
N SER A 309 -27.40 -7.06 -40.62
CA SER A 309 -26.76 -6.59 -41.85
C SER A 309 -26.33 -7.72 -42.79
N LEU A 310 -25.87 -8.85 -42.24
CA LEU A 310 -25.33 -9.99 -42.99
C LEU A 310 -26.41 -10.99 -43.44
N TRP A 311 -27.47 -11.19 -42.64
CA TRP A 311 -28.49 -12.22 -42.87
C TRP A 311 -29.85 -11.67 -43.32
N GLU A 312 -30.38 -10.64 -42.64
CA GLU A 312 -31.75 -10.15 -42.88
C GLU A 312 -31.84 -9.33 -44.18
N ARG A 313 -30.70 -8.85 -44.71
CA ARG A 313 -30.60 -8.15 -45.99
C ARG A 313 -30.44 -9.14 -47.16
N PRO A 314 -31.46 -9.37 -48.01
CA PRO A 314 -31.40 -10.39 -49.06
C PRO A 314 -30.24 -10.21 -50.05
N GLN A 315 -29.89 -8.96 -50.36
CA GLN A 315 -28.78 -8.60 -51.25
C GLN A 315 -27.41 -8.96 -50.69
N VAL A 316 -27.23 -8.96 -49.36
CA VAL A 316 -25.98 -9.36 -48.70
C VAL A 316 -25.96 -10.86 -48.50
N ARG A 317 -27.07 -11.45 -48.04
CA ARG A 317 -27.20 -12.91 -47.86
C ARG A 317 -26.89 -13.70 -49.13
N LYS A 318 -27.27 -13.19 -50.30
CA LYS A 318 -26.95 -13.80 -51.61
C LYS A 318 -25.46 -13.82 -51.95
N ARG A 319 -24.62 -12.99 -51.31
CA ARG A 319 -23.16 -12.93 -51.52
C ARG A 319 -22.42 -14.06 -50.78
N TRP A 320 -23.03 -14.66 -49.77
CA TRP A 320 -22.46 -15.81 -49.07
C TRP A 320 -22.41 -17.03 -49.99
N ALA A 321 -21.29 -17.75 -49.97
CA ALA A 321 -21.18 -19.04 -50.62
C ALA A 321 -22.26 -20.00 -50.08
N LEU A 322 -22.90 -20.76 -50.98
CA LEU A 322 -24.06 -21.62 -50.65
C LEU A 322 -23.82 -22.53 -49.43
N ARG A 323 -22.63 -23.12 -49.30
CA ARG A 323 -22.25 -24.00 -48.17
C ARG A 323 -22.26 -23.30 -46.80
N TRP A 324 -22.06 -21.98 -46.77
CA TRP A 324 -21.99 -21.14 -45.56
C TRP A 324 -23.21 -20.25 -45.36
N ARG A 325 -24.18 -20.29 -46.29
CA ARG A 325 -25.42 -19.49 -46.21
C ARG A 325 -26.44 -20.14 -45.26
N LYS A 326 -26.04 -20.34 -44.00
CA LYS A 326 -26.89 -20.84 -42.92
C LYS A 326 -26.97 -19.76 -41.83
N ARG A 327 -28.13 -19.62 -41.19
CA ARG A 327 -28.36 -18.59 -40.19
C ARG A 327 -27.35 -18.66 -39.04
N ASP A 328 -27.11 -19.86 -38.51
CA ASP A 328 -26.17 -20.06 -37.40
C ASP A 328 -24.74 -19.69 -37.79
N ALA A 329 -24.25 -20.14 -38.96
CA ALA A 329 -22.92 -19.79 -39.43
C ALA A 329 -22.72 -18.28 -39.63
N VAL A 330 -23.76 -17.55 -40.06
CA VAL A 330 -23.71 -16.09 -40.19
C VAL A 330 -23.78 -15.40 -38.83
N ARG A 331 -24.53 -15.96 -37.88
CA ARG A 331 -24.54 -15.51 -36.48
C ARG A 331 -23.17 -15.65 -35.85
N ASP A 332 -22.51 -16.81 -35.98
CA ASP A 332 -21.17 -17.03 -35.44
C ASP A 332 -20.17 -16.00 -35.99
N VAL A 333 -20.23 -15.68 -37.29
CA VAL A 333 -19.38 -14.63 -37.88
C VAL A 333 -19.72 -13.24 -37.35
N ALA A 334 -21.01 -12.92 -37.19
CA ALA A 334 -21.45 -11.65 -36.63
C ALA A 334 -20.98 -11.48 -35.17
N GLU A 335 -21.09 -12.53 -34.36
CA GLU A 335 -20.62 -12.57 -32.96
C GLU A 335 -19.10 -12.38 -32.89
N ASN A 336 -18.32 -13.06 -33.74
CA ASN A 336 -16.87 -12.90 -33.80
C ASN A 336 -16.45 -11.50 -34.26
N LEU A 337 -17.12 -10.92 -35.26
CA LEU A 337 -16.86 -9.55 -35.70
C LEU A 337 -17.17 -8.54 -34.59
N ALA A 338 -18.30 -8.74 -33.90
CA ALA A 338 -18.71 -7.90 -32.79
C ALA A 338 -17.71 -7.98 -31.62
N TRP A 339 -17.23 -9.18 -31.30
CA TRP A 339 -16.19 -9.38 -30.30
C TRP A 339 -14.90 -8.67 -30.67
N ASN A 340 -14.43 -8.78 -31.92
CA ASN A 340 -13.21 -8.09 -32.37
C ASN A 340 -13.30 -6.58 -32.18
N VAL A 341 -14.47 -5.97 -32.41
CA VAL A 341 -14.70 -4.54 -32.18
C VAL A 341 -14.75 -4.23 -30.68
N ALA A 342 -15.54 -4.99 -29.90
CA ALA A 342 -15.70 -4.76 -28.46
C ALA A 342 -14.38 -4.93 -27.68
N ALA A 343 -13.60 -5.96 -28.00
CA ALA A 343 -12.29 -6.21 -27.41
C ALA A 343 -11.21 -5.21 -27.84
N SER A 344 -11.41 -4.53 -28.98
CA SER A 344 -10.49 -3.51 -29.51
C SER A 344 -10.97 -2.09 -29.20
N LEU A 345 -11.92 -1.90 -28.27
CA LEU A 345 -12.54 -0.61 -28.01
C LEU A 345 -11.51 0.48 -27.66
N ASP A 346 -10.45 0.14 -26.92
CA ASP A 346 -9.34 1.05 -26.58
C ASP A 346 -8.56 1.58 -27.79
N THR A 347 -8.66 0.92 -28.95
CA THR A 347 -8.04 1.38 -30.21
C THR A 347 -8.97 2.27 -31.03
N ILE A 348 -10.28 2.22 -30.75
CA ILE A 348 -11.34 2.93 -31.49
C ILE A 348 -11.70 4.21 -30.74
N VAL A 349 -11.84 4.13 -29.43
CA VAL A 349 -12.13 5.25 -28.54
C VAL A 349 -10.85 5.59 -27.78
N PRO A 350 -10.39 6.85 -27.79
CA PRO A 350 -9.21 7.25 -27.05
C PRO A 350 -9.55 7.34 -25.54
N THR A 351 -9.61 6.18 -24.87
CA THR A 351 -10.07 6.03 -23.47
C THR A 351 -9.43 7.02 -22.51
N ARG A 352 -8.12 7.26 -22.66
CA ARG A 352 -7.39 8.25 -21.85
C ARG A 352 -7.87 9.69 -22.09
N ALA A 353 -8.09 10.08 -23.34
CA ALA A 353 -8.59 11.43 -23.65
C ALA A 353 -10.03 11.63 -23.15
N VAL A 354 -10.85 10.58 -23.19
CA VAL A 354 -12.20 10.57 -22.61
C VAL A 354 -12.12 10.75 -21.09
N ALA A 355 -11.25 9.99 -20.41
CA ALA A 355 -11.01 10.11 -18.97
C ALA A 355 -10.56 11.52 -18.57
N ASP A 356 -9.58 12.09 -19.29
CA ASP A 356 -9.11 13.46 -19.05
C ASP A 356 -10.22 14.50 -19.28
N THR A 357 -11.06 14.30 -20.29
CA THR A 357 -12.22 15.18 -20.56
C THR A 357 -13.24 15.12 -19.43
N ILE A 358 -13.56 13.91 -18.93
CA ILE A 358 -14.46 13.73 -17.79
C ILE A 358 -13.89 14.43 -16.55
N LYS A 359 -12.61 14.22 -16.25
CA LYS A 359 -11.93 14.86 -15.12
C LYS A 359 -12.06 16.39 -15.20
N VAL A 360 -11.72 16.99 -16.33
CA VAL A 360 -11.79 18.45 -16.51
C VAL A 360 -13.24 18.95 -16.37
N ALA A 361 -14.21 18.24 -16.94
CA ALA A 361 -15.61 18.63 -16.88
C ALA A 361 -16.17 18.57 -15.45
N VAL A 362 -15.91 17.48 -14.71
CA VAL A 362 -16.33 17.35 -13.30
C VAL A 362 -15.68 18.42 -12.43
N LEU A 363 -14.37 18.67 -12.60
CA LEU A 363 -13.67 19.70 -11.83
C LEU A 363 -14.18 21.11 -12.16
N ASN A 364 -14.62 21.37 -13.39
CA ASN A 364 -15.25 22.62 -13.77
C ASN A 364 -16.64 22.78 -13.12
N ASP A 365 -17.44 21.71 -13.06
CA ASP A 365 -18.72 21.71 -12.33
C ASP A 365 -18.49 22.00 -10.83
N PHE A 366 -17.43 21.41 -10.25
CA PHE A 366 -17.01 21.64 -8.88
C PHE A 366 -16.57 23.08 -8.62
N ALA A 367 -15.72 23.64 -9.47
CA ALA A 367 -15.25 25.01 -9.34
C ALA A 367 -16.40 26.02 -9.47
N SER A 368 -17.27 25.86 -10.47
CA SER A 368 -18.40 26.75 -10.74
C SER A 368 -19.37 26.83 -9.55
N GLN A 369 -19.62 25.70 -8.90
CA GLN A 369 -20.48 25.64 -7.71
C GLN A 369 -19.77 26.15 -6.46
N ARG A 370 -18.46 25.89 -6.30
CA ARG A 370 -17.66 26.45 -5.20
C ARG A 370 -17.68 27.97 -5.18
N GLU A 371 -17.52 28.60 -6.35
CA GLU A 371 -17.58 30.06 -6.50
C GLU A 371 -18.95 30.65 -6.12
N SER A 372 -20.00 29.86 -6.30
CA SER A 372 -21.39 30.26 -6.02
C SER A 372 -21.80 30.04 -4.54
N LEU A 373 -20.97 29.38 -3.73
CA LEU A 373 -21.30 28.96 -2.36
C LEU A 373 -20.35 29.60 -1.33
N THR A 374 -20.89 30.41 -0.42
CA THR A 374 -20.14 30.96 0.73
C THR A 374 -19.77 29.90 1.77
N GLU A 375 -20.63 28.90 1.98
CA GLU A 375 -20.39 27.65 2.72
C GLU A 375 -21.04 26.53 1.91
N PHE A 376 -20.48 25.30 1.91
CA PHE A 376 -21.11 24.15 1.27
C PHE A 376 -22.38 23.75 2.05
N PRO A 377 -23.60 24.09 1.57
CA PRO A 377 -24.83 23.83 2.32
C PRO A 377 -25.36 22.41 2.09
N GLY A 378 -24.79 21.69 1.12
CA GLY A 378 -25.17 20.35 0.71
C GLY A 378 -24.05 19.33 0.95
N SER A 379 -24.42 18.06 1.03
CA SER A 379 -23.46 16.95 1.17
C SER A 379 -22.69 16.66 -0.12
N TYR A 380 -23.11 17.20 -1.27
CA TYR A 380 -22.54 16.94 -2.60
C TYR A 380 -22.64 18.15 -3.54
N VAL A 381 -21.98 18.02 -4.68
CA VAL A 381 -21.91 18.97 -5.79
C VAL A 381 -22.55 18.32 -7.02
N ASP A 382 -23.43 19.04 -7.71
CA ASP A 382 -24.11 18.49 -8.90
C ASP A 382 -23.12 18.27 -10.04
N ILE A 383 -23.23 17.13 -10.73
CA ILE A 383 -22.47 16.84 -11.95
C ILE A 383 -23.44 16.87 -13.12
N GLN A 384 -23.09 17.60 -14.17
CA GLN A 384 -23.95 17.71 -15.34
C GLN A 384 -24.24 16.33 -15.94
N LYS A 385 -25.51 16.08 -16.29
CA LYS A 385 -25.97 14.79 -16.82
C LYS A 385 -25.08 14.20 -17.94
N PRO A 386 -24.67 14.95 -18.99
CA PRO A 386 -23.81 14.38 -20.04
C PRO A 386 -22.45 13.90 -19.50
N VAL A 387 -21.90 14.61 -18.51
CA VAL A 387 -20.63 14.24 -17.86
C VAL A 387 -20.82 12.98 -17.01
N ALA A 388 -21.92 12.91 -16.26
CA ALA A 388 -22.27 11.73 -15.47
C ALA A 388 -22.49 10.48 -16.34
N GLU A 389 -23.16 10.61 -17.50
CA GLU A 389 -23.34 9.52 -18.47
C GLU A 389 -22.01 9.07 -19.09
N MET A 390 -21.09 10.00 -19.38
CA MET A 390 -19.73 9.67 -19.82
C MET A 390 -18.93 8.96 -18.73
N PHE A 391 -19.10 9.37 -17.48
CA PHE A 391 -18.43 8.72 -16.35
C PHE A 391 -18.96 7.30 -16.13
N ASP A 392 -20.28 7.08 -16.16
CA ASP A 392 -20.88 5.73 -16.16
C ASP A 392 -20.34 4.87 -17.31
N TRP A 393 -20.26 5.43 -18.53
CA TRP A 393 -19.67 4.73 -19.66
C TRP A 393 -18.24 4.28 -19.36
N LEU A 394 -17.41 5.15 -18.80
CA LEU A 394 -16.02 4.84 -18.45
C LEU A 394 -15.96 3.72 -17.39
N VAL A 395 -16.79 3.77 -16.35
CA VAL A 395 -16.85 2.72 -15.31
C VAL A 395 -17.24 1.38 -15.93
N ARG A 396 -18.26 1.36 -16.79
CA ARG A 396 -18.80 0.12 -17.37
C ARG A 396 -17.92 -0.53 -18.42
N HIS A 397 -17.03 0.21 -19.07
CA HIS A 397 -16.17 -0.30 -20.15
C HIS A 397 -14.70 -0.41 -19.73
N HIS A 398 -14.20 0.54 -18.93
CA HIS A 398 -12.79 0.65 -18.52
C HIS A 398 -12.69 0.94 -17.01
N PRO A 399 -13.14 0.01 -16.15
CA PRO A 399 -13.27 0.24 -14.71
C PRO A 399 -11.96 0.65 -14.03
N VAL A 400 -10.82 0.12 -14.47
CA VAL A 400 -9.50 0.50 -13.94
C VAL A 400 -9.17 1.96 -14.23
N THR A 401 -9.38 2.41 -15.48
CA THR A 401 -9.20 3.82 -15.87
C THR A 401 -10.20 4.72 -15.15
N ALA A 402 -11.43 4.24 -14.93
CA ALA A 402 -12.44 4.96 -14.18
C ALA A 402 -12.02 5.17 -12.72
N THR A 403 -11.46 4.16 -12.04
CA THR A 403 -10.93 4.29 -10.67
C THR A 403 -9.77 5.28 -10.59
N ALA A 404 -8.84 5.26 -11.57
CA ALA A 404 -7.77 6.26 -11.63
C ALA A 404 -8.34 7.68 -11.79
N THR A 405 -9.29 7.84 -12.72
CA THR A 405 -9.98 9.13 -12.97
C THR A 405 -10.74 9.62 -11.73
N PHE A 406 -11.44 8.71 -11.04
CA PHE A 406 -12.14 8.99 -9.78
C PHE A 406 -11.18 9.54 -8.73
N ASN A 407 -10.03 8.87 -8.52
CA ASN A 407 -9.03 9.30 -7.53
C ASN A 407 -8.36 10.63 -7.92
N GLU A 408 -8.07 10.85 -9.21
CA GLU A 408 -7.53 12.12 -9.70
C GLU A 408 -8.51 13.28 -9.46
N ILE A 409 -9.81 13.08 -9.73
CA ILE A 409 -10.85 14.09 -9.46
C ILE A 409 -10.88 14.43 -7.97
N VAL A 410 -10.99 13.41 -7.10
CA VAL A 410 -11.09 13.61 -5.65
C VAL A 410 -9.83 14.30 -5.10
N GLY A 411 -8.65 13.81 -5.49
CA GLY A 411 -7.37 14.37 -5.05
C GLY A 411 -7.15 15.80 -5.52
N TRP A 412 -7.52 16.11 -6.77
CA TRP A 412 -7.38 17.45 -7.30
C TRP A 412 -8.37 18.43 -6.66
N ALA A 413 -9.63 18.01 -6.47
CA ALA A 413 -10.66 18.82 -5.83
C ALA A 413 -10.28 19.18 -4.39
N GLU A 414 -9.74 18.23 -3.63
CA GLU A 414 -9.27 18.49 -2.26
C GLU A 414 -8.12 19.48 -2.23
N ARG A 415 -7.10 19.30 -3.10
CA ARG A 415 -5.89 20.14 -3.08
C ARG A 415 -6.07 21.54 -3.66
N ASN A 416 -6.95 21.70 -4.66
CA ASN A 416 -7.02 22.93 -5.45
C ASN A 416 -8.34 23.70 -5.28
N LEU A 417 -9.42 23.02 -4.88
CA LEU A 417 -10.73 23.65 -4.66
C LEU A 417 -11.17 23.63 -3.19
N GLU A 418 -10.35 23.05 -2.31
CA GLU A 418 -10.64 22.87 -0.88
C GLU A 418 -11.94 22.10 -0.62
N ILE A 419 -12.31 21.21 -1.56
CA ILE A 419 -13.51 20.37 -1.44
C ILE A 419 -13.14 19.11 -0.64
N PRO A 420 -13.79 18.84 0.51
CA PRO A 420 -13.50 17.63 1.28
C PRO A 420 -13.71 16.37 0.44
N SER A 421 -12.80 15.39 0.59
CA SER A 421 -12.83 14.16 -0.20
C SER A 421 -14.16 13.42 -0.13
N GLU A 422 -14.85 13.46 1.02
CA GLU A 422 -16.15 12.87 1.26
C GLU A 422 -17.25 13.49 0.39
N VAL A 423 -17.17 14.81 0.15
CA VAL A 423 -18.12 15.54 -0.70
C VAL A 423 -17.90 15.15 -2.16
N SER A 424 -16.65 15.10 -2.63
CA SER A 424 -16.34 14.66 -4.00
C SER A 424 -16.76 13.21 -4.25
N VAL A 425 -16.47 12.31 -3.32
CA VAL A 425 -16.89 10.89 -3.37
C VAL A 425 -18.41 10.78 -3.43
N HIS A 426 -19.13 11.52 -2.57
CA HIS A 426 -20.58 11.49 -2.55
C HIS A 426 -21.19 12.04 -3.85
N SER A 427 -20.62 13.12 -4.40
CA SER A 427 -21.04 13.72 -5.67
C SER A 427 -20.91 12.75 -6.84
N LEU A 428 -19.76 12.08 -6.96
CA LEU A 428 -19.53 11.06 -8.00
C LEU A 428 -20.46 9.86 -7.82
N SER A 429 -20.74 9.45 -6.58
CA SER A 429 -21.65 8.34 -6.27
C SER A 429 -23.10 8.67 -6.64
N GLU A 430 -23.60 9.87 -6.29
CA GLU A 430 -24.95 10.31 -6.66
C GLU A 430 -25.08 10.47 -8.18
N ALA A 431 -24.06 10.99 -8.87
CA ALA A 431 -24.06 11.07 -10.32
C ALA A 431 -24.19 9.68 -10.99
N LEU A 432 -23.46 8.68 -10.50
CA LEU A 432 -23.59 7.29 -10.96
C LEU A 432 -24.94 6.66 -10.58
N LYS A 433 -25.56 7.11 -9.49
CA LYS A 433 -26.87 6.63 -9.05
C LYS A 433 -28.00 7.18 -9.91
N ASP A 434 -27.94 8.47 -10.23
CA ASP A 434 -29.03 9.18 -10.92
C ASP A 434 -28.96 9.00 -12.44
N TYR A 435 -27.74 8.88 -12.99
CA TYR A 435 -27.53 8.83 -14.45
C TYR A 435 -26.85 7.55 -14.94
N GLY A 436 -26.36 6.69 -14.02
CA GLY A 436 -25.66 5.46 -14.38
C GLY A 436 -26.59 4.29 -14.70
N LYS A 437 -26.02 3.28 -15.34
CA LYS A 437 -26.72 2.04 -15.74
C LYS A 437 -26.26 0.81 -14.95
N LEU A 438 -25.28 0.97 -14.06
CA LEU A 438 -24.87 -0.08 -13.14
C LEU A 438 -26.00 -0.41 -12.17
N ASP A 439 -26.12 -1.70 -11.84
CA ASP A 439 -26.97 -2.09 -10.72
C ASP A 439 -26.42 -1.51 -9.40
N ARG A 440 -27.30 -1.42 -8.40
CA ARG A 440 -26.96 -0.81 -7.11
C ARG A 440 -25.72 -1.43 -6.48
N LYS A 441 -25.58 -2.76 -6.52
CA LYS A 441 -24.48 -3.47 -5.85
C LYS A 441 -23.17 -3.22 -6.59
N ALA A 442 -23.14 -3.34 -7.92
CA ALA A 442 -21.94 -3.08 -8.71
C ALA A 442 -21.46 -1.63 -8.56
N ARG A 443 -22.39 -0.68 -8.48
CA ARG A 443 -22.07 0.73 -8.22
C ARG A 443 -21.48 0.94 -6.82
N GLU A 444 -22.10 0.39 -5.78
CA GLU A 444 -21.62 0.48 -4.40
C GLU A 444 -20.24 -0.18 -4.26
N ASP A 445 -20.06 -1.38 -4.80
CA ASP A 445 -18.77 -2.09 -4.78
C ASP A 445 -17.68 -1.33 -5.55
N PHE A 446 -18.02 -0.67 -6.68
CA PHE A 446 -17.07 0.17 -7.42
C PHE A 446 -16.65 1.40 -6.62
N VAL A 447 -17.61 2.12 -6.03
CA VAL A 447 -17.34 3.32 -5.23
C VAL A 447 -16.51 2.96 -4.01
N ASP A 448 -16.83 1.89 -3.29
CA ASP A 448 -16.11 1.45 -2.10
C ASP A 448 -14.64 1.10 -2.38
N ARG A 449 -14.36 0.50 -3.54
CA ARG A 449 -13.00 0.14 -3.97
C ARG A 449 -12.22 1.32 -4.55
N SER A 450 -12.93 2.31 -5.11
CA SER A 450 -12.31 3.48 -5.75
C SER A 450 -12.12 4.66 -4.80
N ALA A 451 -12.95 4.78 -3.76
CA ALA A 451 -12.91 5.89 -2.83
C ALA A 451 -11.62 5.88 -1.99
N PRO A 452 -11.11 7.07 -1.61
CA PRO A 452 -9.97 7.17 -0.72
C PRO A 452 -10.19 6.39 0.58
N PRO A 453 -9.18 5.66 1.06
CA PRO A 453 -9.27 4.90 2.31
C PRO A 453 -9.46 5.80 3.54
N ALA A 454 -10.19 5.29 4.54
CA ALA A 454 -10.34 5.97 5.82
C ALA A 454 -9.02 6.01 6.60
N ARG A 455 -8.68 7.19 7.16
CA ARG A 455 -7.44 7.40 7.93
C ARG A 455 -7.46 6.79 9.34
N ASN A 456 -8.63 6.67 9.97
CA ASN A 456 -8.75 6.28 11.38
C ASN A 456 -9.04 4.78 11.61
N GLY A 457 -8.85 3.93 10.60
CA GLY A 457 -9.09 2.48 10.73
C GLY A 457 -10.54 2.09 11.03
N GLN A 458 -11.49 3.04 10.98
CA GLN A 458 -12.90 2.70 10.89
C GLN A 458 -13.20 2.31 9.44
N PRO A 459 -13.87 1.18 9.20
CA PRO A 459 -14.32 0.85 7.86
C PRO A 459 -15.19 1.99 7.35
N GLY A 460 -15.02 2.34 6.07
CA GLY A 460 -15.79 3.39 5.40
C GLY A 460 -17.28 3.21 5.64
N ARG A 461 -18.02 4.32 5.65
CA ARG A 461 -19.44 4.41 6.03
C ARG A 461 -20.33 3.35 5.34
N ALA A 462 -19.96 2.90 4.13
CA ALA A 462 -20.66 1.86 3.38
C ALA A 462 -20.65 0.47 4.04
N SER A 463 -19.63 0.12 4.82
CA SER A 463 -19.55 -1.20 5.48
C SER A 463 -20.43 -1.32 6.74
N ARG A 464 -21.00 -0.21 7.24
CA ARG A 464 -21.90 -0.24 8.41
C ARG A 464 -23.28 -0.80 8.08
N GLU A 465 -23.75 -0.64 6.84
CA GLU A 465 -25.12 -1.07 6.48
C GLU A 465 -25.22 -2.59 6.29
N THR A 466 -24.13 -3.28 5.92
CA THR A 466 -24.13 -4.73 5.75
C THR A 466 -24.20 -5.51 7.07
N ARG A 467 -23.89 -4.87 8.22
CA ARG A 467 -23.90 -5.54 9.54
C ARG A 467 -25.27 -5.49 10.23
N VAL A 468 -26.15 -4.56 9.83
CA VAL A 468 -27.49 -4.42 10.43
C VAL A 468 -28.49 -5.42 9.84
N ALA A 469 -28.27 -5.90 8.61
CA ALA A 469 -29.16 -6.86 7.96
C ALA A 469 -29.11 -8.31 8.50
N LYS A 470 -28.23 -8.63 9.47
CA LYS A 470 -28.12 -9.97 10.10
C LYS A 470 -28.69 -10.07 11.52
N HIS A 471 -29.34 -9.04 12.05
CA HIS A 471 -29.92 -9.04 13.40
C HIS A 471 -31.42 -8.69 13.45
N SER A 472 -32.17 -8.94 12.37
CA SER A 472 -33.64 -8.79 12.39
C SER A 472 -34.36 -9.95 11.69
N LEU A 473 -33.96 -11.17 12.04
CA LEU A 473 -34.75 -12.39 11.86
C LEU A 473 -34.49 -13.28 13.09
N ASP A 474 -34.99 -12.85 14.23
CA ASP A 474 -35.38 -13.69 15.38
C ASP A 474 -36.16 -12.78 16.34
N GLY A 475 -37.48 -12.91 16.27
CA GLY A 475 -38.48 -12.13 16.99
C GLY A 475 -39.87 -12.53 16.54
#